data_AF-A0A154PSM8-F1
#
_entry.id   AF-A0A154PSM8-F1
#
_cell.length_a   1.000
_cell.length_b   1.000
_cell.length_c   1.000
_cell.angle_alpha   90.00
_cell.angle_beta   90.00
_cell.angle_gamma   90.00
#
_symmetry.space_group_name_H-M   'P 1'
#
loop_
_entity.id
_entity.type
_entity.pdbx_description
1 polymer ?
#
loop_
_entity_poly.entity_id
_entity_poly.type
_entity_poly.pdbx_seq_one_letter_code
_entity_poly.pdbx_strand_id
1 'polypeptide(L)' 'MKRPIKGRRFATIDEIKTASLEEFKAIPKSAYQKSFKDWKKRWHKCIISDGDYFEGDKIDIDE' A
#
# COMPACT_ATOMS: atom_id res chain seq x y z
N MET A 1 -0.30 -4.86 -6.20
CA MET A 1 0.55 -4.45 -7.34
C MET A 1 1.99 -4.98 -7.25
N LYS A 2 2.87 -4.54 -6.33
CA LYS A 2 4.29 -5.01 -6.32
C LYS A 2 4.45 -6.53 -6.13
N ARG A 3 3.71 -7.13 -5.19
CA ARG A 3 3.81 -8.58 -4.87
C ARG A 3 3.61 -9.50 -6.09
N PRO A 4 2.55 -9.37 -6.89
CA PRO A 4 2.31 -10.26 -8.04
C PRO A 4 3.27 -10.04 -9.22
N ILE A 5 3.86 -8.85 -9.36
CA ILE A 5 4.79 -8.54 -10.45
C ILE A 5 6.23 -8.92 -10.08
N LYS A 6 6.58 -8.88 -8.78
CA LYS A 6 7.93 -9.14 -8.29
C LYS A 6 8.39 -10.56 -8.64
N GLY A 7 9.56 -10.68 -9.26
CA GLY A 7 10.17 -11.97 -9.60
C GLY A 7 9.66 -12.59 -10.91
N ARG A 8 8.61 -12.03 -11.51
CA ARG A 8 8.16 -12.42 -12.85
C ARG A 8 9.08 -11.80 -13.90
N ARG A 9 9.56 -12.61 -14.83
CA ARG A 9 10.29 -12.13 -16.02
C ARG A 9 9.29 -11.74 -17.10
N PHE A 10 9.57 -10.65 -17.79
CA PHE A 10 8.81 -10.16 -18.93
C PHE A 10 9.78 -9.99 -20.10
N ALA A 11 9.37 -10.38 -21.29
CA ALA A 11 10.21 -10.31 -22.47
C ALA A 11 10.19 -8.90 -23.09
N THR A 12 9.10 -8.17 -22.89
CA THR A 12 8.89 -6.85 -23.50
C THR A 12 8.33 -5.84 -22.50
N ILE A 13 8.48 -4.55 -22.83
CA ILE A 13 7.90 -3.45 -22.05
C ILE A 13 6.36 -3.50 -22.08
N ASP A 14 5.76 -3.90 -23.20
CA ASP A 14 4.31 -3.91 -23.35
C ASP A 14 3.65 -5.01 -22.52
N GLU A 15 4.32 -6.14 -22.31
CA GLU A 15 3.89 -7.15 -21.34
C GLU A 15 3.87 -6.60 -19.91
N ILE A 16 4.89 -5.82 -19.51
CA ILE A 16 4.96 -5.19 -18.18
C ILE A 16 3.82 -4.19 -18.01
N LYS A 17 3.57 -3.35 -19.03
CA LYS A 17 2.47 -2.36 -18.99
C LYS A 17 1.13 -3.05 -18.86
N THR A 18 0.90 -4.11 -19.64
CA THR A 18 -0.35 -4.86 -19.65
C THR A 18 -0.59 -5.54 -18.30
N ALA A 19 0.39 -6.30 -17.80
CA ALA A 19 0.30 -6.97 -16.50
C ALA A 19 0.11 -5.97 -15.35
N SER A 20 0.80 -4.82 -15.39
CA SER A 20 0.63 -3.78 -14.39
C SER A 20 -0.78 -3.19 -14.42
N LEU A 21 -1.32 -2.92 -15.61
CA LEU A 21 -2.67 -2.37 -15.79
C LEU A 21 -3.75 -3.33 -15.30
N GLU A 22 -3.62 -4.62 -15.61
CA GLU A 22 -4.54 -5.67 -15.12
C GLU A 22 -4.55 -5.72 -13.60
N GLU A 23 -3.37 -5.73 -12.97
CA GLU A 23 -3.21 -5.69 -11.52
C GLU A 23 -3.87 -4.45 -10.88
N PHE A 24 -3.77 -3.28 -11.51
CA PHE A 24 -4.43 -2.08 -11.02
C PHE A 24 -5.96 -2.15 -11.15
N LYS A 25 -6.46 -2.65 -12.29
CA LYS A 25 -7.90 -2.81 -12.54
C LYS A 25 -8.55 -3.82 -11.59
N ALA A 26 -7.79 -4.83 -11.15
CA ALA A 26 -8.26 -5.83 -10.19
C ALA A 26 -8.42 -5.28 -8.76
N ILE A 27 -7.88 -4.10 -8.44
CA ILE A 27 -8.02 -3.51 -7.09
C ILE A 27 -9.44 -2.97 -6.92
N PRO A 28 -10.23 -3.49 -5.96
CA PRO A 28 -11.59 -3.03 -5.75
C PRO A 28 -11.60 -1.63 -5.12
N LYS A 29 -12.66 -0.86 -5.39
CA LYS A 29 -12.87 0.49 -4.81
C LYS A 29 -12.76 0.49 -3.28
N SER A 30 -13.23 -0.57 -2.63
CA SER A 30 -13.17 -0.75 -1.18
C SER A 30 -11.73 -0.80 -0.63
N ALA A 31 -10.76 -1.34 -1.39
CA ALA A 31 -9.37 -1.37 -0.98
C ALA A 31 -8.76 0.04 -0.95
N TYR A 32 -9.11 0.90 -1.91
CA TYR A 32 -8.72 2.32 -1.90
C TYR A 32 -9.35 3.03 -0.69
N GLN A 33 -10.65 2.85 -0.46
CA GLN A 33 -11.34 3.44 0.70
C GLN A 33 -10.72 3.01 2.03
N LYS A 34 -10.39 1.73 2.17
CA LYS A 34 -9.68 1.23 3.35
C LYS A 34 -8.33 1.91 3.52
N SER A 35 -7.56 2.04 2.44
CA SER A 35 -6.25 2.71 2.47
C SER A 35 -6.33 4.16 2.97
N PHE A 36 -7.39 4.90 2.61
CA PHE A 36 -7.62 6.25 3.15
C PHE A 36 -7.97 6.26 4.64
N LYS A 37 -8.72 5.25 5.14
CA LYS A 37 -8.97 5.10 6.57
C LYS A 37 -7.69 4.76 7.34
N ASP A 38 -6.92 3.82 6.81
CA ASP A 38 -5.63 3.40 7.39
C ASP A 38 -4.63 4.56 7.40
N TRP A 39 -4.66 5.43 6.39
CA TRP A 39 -3.86 6.67 6.38
C TRP A 39 -4.17 7.53 7.61
N LYS A 40 -5.44 7.80 7.91
CA LYS A 40 -5.80 8.60 9.11
C LYS A 40 -5.20 7.99 10.38
N LYS A 41 -5.22 6.67 10.54
CA LYS A 41 -4.59 5.98 11.68
C LYS A 41 -3.07 6.19 11.70
N ARG A 42 -2.41 6.14 10.54
CA ARG A 42 -0.97 6.43 10.41
C ARG A 42 -0.62 7.87 10.77
N TRP A 43 -1.48 8.84 10.46
CA TRP A 43 -1.25 10.23 10.90
C TRP A 43 -1.25 10.37 12.42
N HIS A 44 -2.18 9.71 13.12
CA HIS A 44 -2.18 9.72 14.58
C HIS A 44 -0.90 9.08 15.16
N LYS A 45 -0.46 7.95 14.59
CA LYS A 45 0.83 7.34 14.95
C LYS A 45 2.02 8.29 14.77
N CYS A 46 2.05 9.03 13.66
CA CYS A 46 3.09 10.03 13.41
C CYS A 46 3.13 11.11 14.50
N ILE A 47 1.96 11.58 14.96
CA ILE A 47 1.87 12.58 16.03
C ILE A 47 2.36 11.99 17.36
N ILE A 48 1.92 10.77 17.70
CA ILE A 48 2.33 10.09 18.94
C ILE A 48 3.85 9.84 18.96
N SER A 49 4.44 9.59 17.80
CA SER A 49 5.87 9.34 17.65
C SER A 49 6.70 10.63 17.54
N ASP A 50 6.08 11.81 17.72
CA ASP A 50 6.73 13.12 17.52
C ASP A 50 7.45 13.26 16.16
N GLY A 51 6.88 12.64 15.12
CA GLY A 51 7.46 12.61 13.78
C GLY A 51 8.42 11.46 13.48
N ASP A 52 8.80 10.64 14.47
CA ASP A 52 9.65 9.47 14.26
C ASP A 52 8.94 8.36 13.46
N TYR A 53 9.72 7.47 12.86
CA TYR A 53 9.20 6.32 12.12
C TYR A 53 8.68 5.22 13.06
N PHE A 54 7.46 4.74 12.82
CA PHE A 54 6.68 3.97 13.80
C PHE A 54 6.16 2.60 13.33
N GLU A 55 6.57 2.09 12.16
CA GLU A 55 6.02 0.81 11.66
C GLU A 55 6.62 -0.43 12.36
N GLY A 56 7.63 -0.26 13.23
CA GLY A 56 8.20 -1.31 14.09
C GLY A 56 7.76 -1.25 15.56
N ASP A 57 7.13 -0.15 15.97
CA ASP A 57 6.79 0.11 17.36
C ASP A 57 5.35 -0.32 17.67
N LYS A 58 5.16 -0.92 18.84
CA LYS A 58 3.81 -1.26 19.36
C LYS A 58 3.14 0.00 19.90
N ILE A 59 2.77 0.89 18.99
CA ILE A 59 1.93 2.04 19.31
C ILE A 59 0.48 1.58 19.19
N ASP A 60 -0.08 1.18 20.32
CA ASP A 60 -1.51 0.97 20.46
C ASP A 60 -2.18 2.35 20.46
N ILE A 61 -2.90 2.63 19.37
CA ILE A 61 -3.83 3.75 19.34
C ILE A 61 -5.19 3.16 19.74
N ASP A 62 -5.60 3.35 20.99
CA ASP A 62 -7.01 3.22 21.32
C ASP A 62 -7.75 4.35 20.59
N GLU A 63 -8.74 3.94 19.80
CA GLU A 63 -9.57 4.82 18.96
C GLU A 63 -10.55 5.64 19.82
#